data_AF-A0A2V7H856-F1
#
_entry.id   AF-A0A2V7H856-F1
#
_cell.length_a   1.000
_cell.length_b   1.000
_cell.length_c   1.000
_cell.angle_alpha   90.00
_cell.angle_beta   90.00
_cell.angle_gamma   90.00
#
_symmetry.space_group_name_H-M   'P 1'
#
loop_
_entity.id
_entity.type
_entity.pdbx_description
1 polymer ?
#
loop_
_entity_poly.entity_id
_entity_poly.type
_entity_poly.pdbx_seq_one_letter_code
_entity_poly.pdbx_strand_id
1 'polypeptide(L)'
;RIPFERGSLDLITMAEVVWYVLPHLAAILTRFFGLLRPGGHLMLLQYFLAPEQQQYGKEIVAGPGELIRLVAEAGFQIREQAYLGAPPPQSLLLWGVKPAA
;
A
#
# COMPACT_ATOMS: atom_id res chain seq x y z
N ARG A 1 15.32 -11.37 0.90
CA ARG A 1 15.21 -11.19 -0.58
C ARG A 1 13.91 -11.84 -1.02
N ILE A 2 13.06 -11.15 -1.78
CA ILE A 2 11.84 -11.76 -2.34
C ILE A 2 12.26 -12.52 -3.61
N PRO A 3 11.98 -13.84 -3.74
CA PRO A 3 12.52 -14.69 -4.79
C PRO A 3 11.72 -14.59 -6.11
N PHE A 4 11.42 -13.37 -6.56
CA PHE A 4 10.75 -13.11 -7.84
C PHE A 4 11.61 -12.24 -8.74
N GLU A 5 11.48 -12.46 -10.03
CA GLU A 5 12.12 -11.65 -11.07
C GLU A 5 11.36 -10.34 -11.30
N ARG A 6 12.02 -9.35 -11.88
CA ARG A 6 11.36 -8.10 -12.26
C ARG A 6 10.30 -8.37 -13.33
N GLY A 7 9.13 -7.76 -13.19
CA GLY A 7 8.03 -7.91 -14.15
C GLY A 7 7.40 -9.31 -14.21
N SER A 8 7.65 -10.17 -13.22
CA SER A 8 7.14 -11.55 -13.21
C SER A 8 5.79 -11.73 -12.53
N LEU A 9 5.29 -10.70 -11.84
CA LEU A 9 4.05 -10.78 -11.06
C LEU A 9 2.91 -9.99 -11.69
N ASP A 10 1.71 -10.54 -11.59
CA ASP A 10 0.47 -9.91 -12.06
C ASP A 10 -0.26 -9.14 -10.95
N LEU A 11 -0.16 -9.63 -9.73
CA LEU A 11 -0.84 -9.09 -8.55
C LEU A 11 0.07 -9.26 -7.32
N ILE A 12 0.13 -8.20 -6.51
CA ILE A 12 0.64 -8.25 -5.14
C ILE A 12 -0.48 -7.80 -4.21
N THR A 13 -0.69 -8.53 -3.13
CA THR A 13 -1.63 -8.16 -2.08
C THR A 13 -0.91 -7.87 -0.77
N MET A 14 -1.39 -6.86 -0.05
CA MET A 14 -0.99 -6.53 1.31
C MET A 14 -2.27 -6.42 2.14
N ALA A 15 -2.41 -7.22 3.18
CA ALA A 15 -3.56 -7.15 4.07
C ALA A 15 -3.08 -7.05 5.50
N GLU A 16 -3.29 -5.90 6.15
CA GLU A 16 -2.95 -5.65 7.55
C GLU A 16 -1.47 -5.86 7.90
N VAL A 17 -0.58 -5.67 6.92
CA VAL A 17 0.87 -5.88 7.08
C VAL A 17 1.67 -4.58 7.18
N VAL A 18 1.06 -3.41 6.93
CA VAL A 18 1.80 -2.13 6.84
C VAL A 18 2.60 -1.86 8.10
N TRP A 19 1.99 -2.06 9.27
CA TRP A 19 2.64 -1.79 10.55
C TRP A 19 3.86 -2.67 10.83
N TYR A 20 3.96 -3.86 10.23
CA TYR A 20 5.08 -4.77 10.44
C TYR A 20 6.28 -4.47 9.55
N VAL A 21 6.09 -3.68 8.50
CA VAL A 21 7.12 -3.39 7.50
C VAL A 21 7.67 -1.98 7.58
N LEU A 22 7.23 -1.18 8.55
CA LEU A 22 7.83 0.11 8.86
C LEU A 22 9.22 -0.09 9.49
N PRO A 23 10.19 0.81 9.23
CA PRO A 23 10.08 2.03 8.41
C PRO A 23 10.29 1.79 6.90
N HIS A 24 10.41 0.53 6.46
CA HIS A 24 10.84 0.16 5.11
C HIS A 24 9.72 0.13 4.06
N LEU A 25 8.49 0.53 4.41
CA LEU A 25 7.33 0.47 3.52
C LEU A 25 7.59 1.12 2.15
N ALA A 26 8.14 2.33 2.11
CA ALA A 26 8.41 3.04 0.86
C ALA A 26 9.32 2.22 -0.08
N ALA A 27 10.42 1.68 0.46
CA ALA A 27 11.34 0.85 -0.31
C ALA A 27 10.71 -0.47 -0.77
N ILE A 28 9.82 -1.04 0.04
CA ILE A 28 9.06 -2.25 -0.31
C ILE A 28 8.08 -1.95 -1.45
N LEU A 29 7.36 -0.83 -1.40
CA LEU A 29 6.44 -0.41 -2.47
C LEU A 29 7.18 -0.18 -3.79
N THR A 30 8.33 0.51 -3.78
CA THR A 30 9.18 0.66 -4.97
C THR A 30 9.64 -0.69 -5.51
N ARG A 31 9.99 -1.63 -4.62
CA ARG A 31 10.38 -2.99 -5.03
C ARG A 31 9.20 -3.75 -5.65
N PHE A 32 8.01 -3.68 -5.06
CA PHE A 32 6.79 -4.27 -5.59
C PHE A 32 6.45 -3.74 -6.98
N PHE A 33 6.57 -2.43 -7.18
CA PHE A 33 6.43 -1.82 -8.51
C PHE A 33 7.40 -2.42 -9.54
N GLY A 34 8.65 -2.72 -9.15
CA GLY A 34 9.63 -3.39 -10.01
C GLY A 34 9.31 -4.85 -10.31
N LEU A 35 8.67 -5.57 -9.38
CA LEU A 35 8.29 -6.98 -9.54
C LEU A 35 7.04 -7.17 -10.40
N LEU A 36 6.12 -6.20 -10.40
CA LEU A 36 4.91 -6.26 -11.22
C LEU A 36 5.21 -6.04 -12.70
N ARG A 37 4.53 -6.79 -13.57
CA ARG A 37 4.52 -6.53 -15.02
C ARG A 37 3.80 -5.21 -15.35
N PRO A 38 3.99 -4.60 -16.52
CA PRO A 38 3.14 -3.51 -17.00
C PRO A 38 1.66 -3.93 -16.96
N GLY A 39 0.79 -3.07 -16.39
CA GLY A 39 -0.62 -3.41 -16.13
C GLY A 39 -0.86 -4.26 -14.88
N GLY A 40 0.19 -4.69 -14.17
CA GLY A 40 0.06 -5.45 -12.92
C GLY A 40 -0.50 -4.61 -11.77
N HIS A 41 -1.03 -5.30 -10.76
CA HIS A 41 -1.87 -4.71 -9.72
C HIS A 41 -1.24 -4.81 -8.33
N LEU A 42 -1.46 -3.78 -7.51
CA LEU A 42 -1.27 -3.79 -6.07
C LEU A 42 -2.62 -3.61 -5.40
N MET A 43 -3.01 -4.54 -4.54
CA MET A 43 -4.18 -4.39 -3.66
C MET A 43 -3.72 -4.32 -2.22
N LEU A 44 -4.16 -3.28 -1.51
CA LEU A 44 -3.78 -3.04 -0.13
C LEU A 44 -5.04 -2.86 0.72
N LEU A 45 -5.16 -3.66 1.79
CA LEU A 45 -6.14 -3.48 2.85
C LEU A 45 -5.39 -3.13 4.14
N GLN A 46 -5.74 -2.01 4.77
CA GLN A 46 -5.13 -1.61 6.02
C GLN A 46 -6.12 -0.92 6.94
N TYR A 47 -6.19 -1.41 8.17
CA TYR A 47 -6.85 -0.80 9.30
C TYR A 47 -5.99 0.30 9.93
N PHE A 48 -6.62 1.42 10.24
CA PHE A 48 -6.06 2.57 10.93
C PHE A 48 -6.73 2.74 12.28
N LEU A 49 -5.91 2.80 13.32
CA LEU A 49 -6.34 3.19 14.66
C LEU A 49 -6.70 4.69 14.67
N ALA A 50 -7.52 5.11 15.64
CA ALA A 50 -7.72 6.53 15.87
C ALA A 50 -6.37 7.23 16.17
N PRO A 51 -6.18 8.51 15.79
CA PRO A 51 -4.92 9.21 15.96
C PRO A 51 -4.37 9.14 17.39
N GLU A 52 -5.23 9.22 18.41
CA GLU A 52 -4.84 9.11 19.82
C GLU A 52 -4.42 7.68 20.24
N GLN A 53 -4.86 6.65 19.52
CA GLN A 53 -4.60 5.24 19.83
C GLN A 53 -3.37 4.66 19.15
N GLN A 54 -2.95 5.21 18.00
CA GLN A 54 -1.80 4.68 17.27
C GLN A 54 -0.49 4.98 18.04
N GLN A 55 0.23 3.96 18.48
CA GLN A 55 1.46 4.14 19.27
C GLN A 55 2.74 4.07 18.41
N TYR A 56 2.64 3.50 17.21
CA TYR A 56 3.79 3.21 16.35
C TYR A 56 3.56 3.71 14.93
N GLY A 57 4.62 4.22 14.30
CA GLY A 57 4.63 4.55 12.87
C GLY A 57 3.86 5.81 12.46
N LYS A 58 3.39 6.62 13.42
CA LYS A 58 2.66 7.88 13.17
C LYS A 58 3.46 8.86 12.33
N GLU A 59 4.76 8.88 12.53
CA GLU A 59 5.72 9.72 11.83
C GLU A 59 5.96 9.30 10.37
N ILE A 60 5.49 8.10 9.99
CA ILE A 60 5.65 7.54 8.64
C ILE A 60 4.31 7.43 7.92
N VAL A 61 3.33 6.83 8.59
CA VAL A 61 1.96 6.66 8.12
C VAL A 61 1.02 7.01 9.27
N ALA A 62 0.62 8.29 9.34
CA ALA A 62 -0.33 8.80 10.34
C ALA A 62 -1.78 8.40 10.02
N GLY A 63 -2.07 8.16 8.74
CA GLY A 63 -3.40 7.83 8.28
C GLY A 63 -3.45 7.34 6.84
N PRO A 64 -4.67 7.14 6.31
CA PRO A 64 -4.91 6.69 4.94
C PRO A 64 -4.23 7.56 3.87
N GLY A 65 -4.20 8.88 4.08
CA GLY A 65 -3.64 9.83 3.10
C GLY A 65 -2.15 9.62 2.85
N GLU A 66 -1.36 9.40 3.89
CA GLU A 66 0.07 9.12 3.79
C GLU A 66 0.34 7.80 3.08
N LEU A 67 -0.49 6.78 3.33
CA LEU A 67 -0.38 5.51 2.65
C LEU A 67 -0.67 5.64 1.15
N ILE A 68 -1.73 6.37 0.78
CA ILE A 68 -2.05 6.68 -0.61
C ILE A 68 -0.89 7.43 -1.29
N ARG A 69 -0.32 8.44 -0.61
CA ARG A 69 0.84 9.20 -1.10
C ARG A 69 2.04 8.30 -1.36
N LEU A 70 2.40 7.44 -0.41
CA LEU A 70 3.53 6.51 -0.56
C LEU A 70 3.34 5.53 -1.72
N VAL A 71 2.12 5.04 -1.95
CA VAL A 71 1.80 4.17 -3.08
C VAL A 71 1.94 4.93 -4.40
N ALA A 72 1.45 6.17 -4.48
CA ALA A 72 1.60 7.01 -5.66
C ALA A 72 3.08 7.35 -5.94
N GLU A 73 3.85 7.69 -4.91
CA GLU A 73 5.30 7.98 -5.00
C GLU A 73 6.12 6.78 -5.47
N ALA A 74 5.67 5.55 -5.17
CA ALA A 74 6.27 4.33 -5.69
C ALA A 74 5.99 4.09 -7.20
N GLY A 75 5.15 4.92 -7.82
CA GLY A 75 4.85 4.91 -9.26
C GLY A 75 3.51 4.27 -9.64
N PHE A 76 2.72 3.81 -8.67
CA PHE A 76 1.40 3.24 -8.93
C PHE A 76 0.38 4.33 -9.29
N GLN A 77 -0.45 4.07 -10.29
CA GLN A 77 -1.67 4.82 -10.52
C GLN A 77 -2.78 4.27 -9.64
N ILE A 78 -3.35 5.11 -8.77
CA ILE A 78 -4.49 4.73 -7.94
C ILE A 78 -5.74 4.63 -8.83
N ARG A 79 -6.33 3.43 -8.89
CA ARG A 79 -7.58 3.17 -9.62
C ARG A 79 -8.79 3.34 -8.73
N GLU A 80 -8.71 2.84 -7.50
CA GLU A 80 -9.81 2.86 -6.56
C GLU A 80 -9.29 2.98 -5.14
N GLN A 81 -10.04 3.69 -4.31
CA GLN A 81 -9.89 3.75 -2.87
C GLN A 81 -11.28 3.65 -2.25
N ALA A 82 -11.43 2.76 -1.27
CA ALA A 82 -12.67 2.57 -0.54
C ALA A 82 -12.38 2.54 0.96
N TYR A 83 -13.19 3.28 1.71
CA TYR A 83 -13.15 3.27 3.17
C TYR A 83 -14.17 2.26 3.67
N LEU A 84 -13.71 1.28 4.44
CA LEU A 84 -14.51 0.14 4.92
C LEU A 84 -14.72 0.22 6.43
N GLY A 85 -15.88 -0.27 6.88
CA GLY A 85 -16.28 -0.33 8.29
C GLY A 85 -17.46 0.56 8.63
N ALA A 86 -17.89 0.50 9.90
CA ALA A 86 -18.94 1.38 10.42
C ALA A 86 -18.39 2.82 10.56
N PRO A 87 -19.23 3.86 10.39
CA PRO A 87 -18.79 5.23 10.56
C PRO A 87 -18.26 5.53 11.98
N PRO A 88 -17.08 6.17 12.13
CA PRO A 88 -16.15 6.54 11.07
C PRO A 88 -15.36 5.32 10.56
N PRO A 89 -15.23 5.11 9.24
CA PRO A 89 -14.56 3.94 8.69
C PRO A 89 -13.07 3.94 9.06
N GLN A 90 -12.56 2.77 9.43
CA GLN A 90 -11.20 2.61 9.96
C GLN A 90 -10.28 1.87 9.00
N SER A 91 -10.83 1.18 7.99
CA SER A 91 -10.02 0.45 7.01
C SER A 91 -10.00 1.17 5.67
N LEU A 92 -8.82 1.22 5.06
CA LEU A 92 -8.63 1.61 3.66
C LEU A 92 -8.41 0.36 2.82
N LEU A 93 -9.24 0.17 1.79
CA LEU A 93 -8.93 -0.65 0.64
C LEU A 93 -8.40 0.25 -0.47
N LEU A 94 -7.21 -0.05 -0.99
CA LEU A 94 -6.55 0.71 -2.04
C LEU A 94 -6.16 -0.21 -3.18
N TRP A 95 -6.51 0.19 -4.40
CA TRP A 95 -6.13 -0.49 -5.63
C TRP A 95 -5.21 0.40 -6.47
N GLY A 96 -3.94 0.01 -6.54
CA GLY A 96 -2.94 0.61 -7.41
C GLY A 96 -2.67 -0.26 -8.65
N VAL A 97 -2.32 0.39 -9.76
CA VAL A 97 -1.92 -0.28 -11.00
C VAL A 97 -0.58 0.27 -11.47
N LYS A 98 0.31 -0.63 -11.87
CA LYS A 98 1.51 -0.25 -12.62
C LYS A 98 1.08 0.11 -14.05
N PRO A 99 1.34 1.33 -14.54
CA PRO A 99 0.96 1.71 -15.89
C PRO A 99 1.45 0.70 -16.93
N ALA A 100 0.62 0.41 -17.92
CA ALA A 100 1.11 -0.19 -19.16
C ALA A 100 2.04 0.85 -19.81
N ALA A 101 3.25 0.43 -20.17
CA ALA A 101 4.17 1.28 -20.93
C ALA A 101 3.56 1.64 -22.30
#